data_AF-A0A8T1TIK0-F1
#
_entry.id   AF-A0A8T1TIK0-F1
#
_cell.length_a   1.000
_cell.length_b   1.000
_cell.length_c   1.000
_cell.angle_alpha   90.00
_cell.angle_beta   90.00
_cell.angle_gamma   90.00
#
_symmetry.space_group_name_H-M   'P 1'
#
loop_
_entity.id
_entity.type
_entity.pdbx_description
1 polymer ?
#
loop_
_entity_poly.entity_id
_entity_poly.type
_entity_poly.pdbx_seq_one_letter_code
_entity_poly.pdbx_strand_id
1 'polypeptide(L)'
;KTDLNLLLECLKYQMDSPASQKEALVTIYSICQQNSDASDYFREIGGLMFVNDLAKSSVHCIVKEAALFTLAVVMESNVYCQQTLCTSELFEDLIFFLTNKNSSVNLKRM
;
A
#
# COMPACT_ATOMS: atom_id res chain seq x y z
N LYS A 1 -13.15 -3.02 -11.50
CA LYS A 1 -11.95 -3.60 -12.16
C LYS A 1 -11.19 -2.53 -12.95
N THR A 2 -11.81 -1.81 -13.89
CA THR A 2 -11.14 -0.74 -14.68
C THR A 2 -10.53 0.37 -13.82
N ASP A 3 -11.21 0.80 -12.76
CA ASP A 3 -10.72 1.88 -11.89
C ASP A 3 -9.43 1.54 -11.14
N LEU A 4 -9.26 0.27 -10.73
CA LEU A 4 -8.03 -0.17 -10.05
C LEU A 4 -6.81 -0.18 -10.97
N ASN A 5 -6.98 -0.48 -12.27
CA ASN A 5 -5.88 -0.34 -13.22
C ASN A 5 -5.49 1.13 -13.39
N LEU A 6 -6.48 2.01 -13.54
CA LEU A 6 -6.21 3.44 -13.68
C LEU A 6 -5.49 3.99 -12.45
N LEU A 7 -5.95 3.63 -11.24
CA LEU A 7 -5.31 4.04 -9.99
C LEU A 7 -3.89 3.49 -9.86
N LEU A 8 -3.65 2.23 -10.27
CA LEU A 8 -2.31 1.66 -10.27
C LEU A 8 -1.39 2.38 -11.26
N GLU A 9 -1.87 2.72 -12.46
CA GLU A 9 -1.12 3.53 -13.40
C GLU A 9 -0.89 4.96 -12.87
N CYS A 10 -1.85 5.56 -12.17
CA CYS A 10 -1.64 6.84 -11.49
C CYS A 10 -0.47 6.77 -10.51
N LEU A 11 -0.37 5.70 -9.70
CA LEU A 11 0.76 5.54 -8.78
C LEU A 11 2.10 5.43 -9.51
N LYS A 12 2.14 4.73 -10.66
CA LYS A 12 3.34 4.54 -11.48
C LYS A 12 3.81 5.83 -12.15
N TYR A 13 2.88 6.64 -12.66
CA TYR A 13 3.22 7.84 -13.45
C TYR A 13 3.28 9.13 -12.64
N GLN A 14 2.74 9.15 -11.42
CA GLN A 14 2.75 10.34 -10.55
C GLN A 14 3.82 10.27 -9.45
N MET A 15 4.99 9.69 -9.74
CA MET A 15 6.09 9.54 -8.78
C MET A 15 6.59 10.87 -8.21
N ASP A 16 6.43 11.98 -8.96
CA ASP A 16 6.82 13.33 -8.53
C ASP A 16 5.72 14.09 -7.76
N SER A 17 4.56 13.46 -7.51
CA SER A 17 3.43 14.08 -6.80
C SER A 17 3.00 13.24 -5.59
N PRO A 18 3.62 13.45 -4.41
CA PRO A 18 3.31 12.69 -3.19
C PRO A 18 1.85 12.82 -2.75
N ALA A 19 1.23 13.98 -2.99
CA ALA A 19 -0.17 14.23 -2.66
C ALA A 19 -1.09 13.36 -3.54
N SER A 20 -0.85 13.33 -4.85
CA SER A 20 -1.66 12.53 -5.77
C SER A 20 -1.45 11.03 -5.55
N GLN A 21 -0.22 10.60 -5.23
CA GLN A 21 0.04 9.21 -4.83
C GLN A 21 -0.76 8.82 -3.58
N LYS A 22 -0.78 9.70 -2.57
CA LYS A 22 -1.59 9.47 -1.36
C LYS A 22 -3.08 9.34 -1.71
N GLU A 23 -3.63 10.24 -2.52
CA GLU A 23 -5.05 10.21 -2.90
C GLU A 23 -5.40 8.93 -3.67
N ALA A 24 -4.52 8.49 -4.58
CA ALA A 24 -4.69 7.22 -5.29
C ALA A 24 -4.67 6.03 -4.33
N LEU A 25 -3.71 5.98 -3.39
CA LEU A 25 -3.65 4.95 -2.34
C LEU A 25 -4.90 4.93 -1.44
N VAL A 26 -5.41 6.13 -1.09
CA VAL A 26 -6.63 6.30 -0.31
C VAL A 26 -7.85 5.73 -1.04
N THR A 27 -7.93 6.01 -2.34
CA THR A 27 -9.00 5.54 -3.20
C THR A 27 -8.93 4.02 -3.37
N ILE A 28 -7.73 3.46 -3.58
CA ILE A 28 -7.51 2.01 -3.69
C ILE A 28 -7.98 1.29 -2.43
N TYR A 29 -7.56 1.73 -1.23
CA TYR A 29 -7.98 1.03 0.00
C TYR A 29 -9.49 1.14 0.20
N SER A 30 -10.09 2.28 -0.12
CA SER A 30 -11.55 2.49 0.06
C SER A 30 -12.36 1.52 -0.80
N ILE A 31 -11.91 1.30 -2.05
CA ILE A 31 -12.52 0.31 -2.96
C ILE A 31 -12.35 -1.11 -2.43
N CYS A 32 -11.12 -1.47 -2.01
CA CYS A 32 -10.80 -2.82 -1.55
C CYS A 32 -11.48 -3.16 -0.22
N GLN A 33 -11.61 -2.20 0.70
CA GLN A 33 -12.31 -2.37 1.97
C GLN A 33 -13.78 -2.75 1.78
N GLN A 34 -14.43 -2.20 0.75
CA GLN A 34 -15.86 -2.43 0.49
C GLN A 34 -16.12 -3.66 -0.39
N ASN A 35 -15.09 -4.22 -1.03
CA ASN A 35 -15.24 -5.27 -2.03
C ASN A 35 -14.02 -6.21 -2.06
N SER A 36 -14.17 -7.41 -1.49
CA SER A 36 -13.12 -8.43 -1.47
C SER A 36 -12.68 -8.90 -2.86
N ASP A 37 -13.58 -8.89 -3.86
CA ASP A 37 -13.23 -9.25 -5.25
C ASP A 37 -12.35 -8.17 -5.89
N ALA A 38 -12.49 -6.91 -5.44
CA ALA A 38 -11.62 -5.83 -5.86
C ALA A 38 -10.20 -6.01 -5.28
N SER A 39 -10.09 -6.49 -4.04
CA SER A 39 -8.81 -6.88 -3.42
C SER A 39 -8.13 -8.02 -4.17
N ASP A 40 -8.88 -9.10 -4.49
CA ASP A 40 -8.35 -10.21 -5.30
C ASP A 40 -7.90 -9.75 -6.68
N TYR A 41 -8.67 -8.88 -7.33
CA TYR A 41 -8.28 -8.31 -8.61
C TYR A 41 -7.04 -7.42 -8.51
N PHE A 42 -6.94 -6.60 -7.46
CA PHE A 42 -5.78 -5.75 -7.22
C PHE A 42 -4.50 -6.58 -7.03
N ARG A 43 -4.60 -7.72 -6.36
CA ARG A 43 -3.52 -8.74 -6.28
C ARG A 43 -3.18 -9.29 -7.66
N GLU A 44 -4.16 -9.72 -8.45
CA GLU A 44 -3.94 -10.32 -9.78
C GLU A 44 -3.20 -9.39 -10.75
N ILE A 45 -3.45 -8.09 -10.68
CA ILE A 45 -2.77 -7.09 -11.53
C ILE A 45 -1.39 -6.65 -10.97
N GLY A 46 -0.90 -7.29 -9.90
CA GLY A 46 0.39 -6.98 -9.27
C GLY A 46 0.38 -5.74 -8.38
N GLY A 47 -0.80 -5.22 -8.03
CA GLY A 47 -0.95 -4.00 -7.23
C GLY A 47 -0.33 -4.10 -5.84
N LEU A 48 -0.44 -5.26 -5.17
CA LEU A 48 0.14 -5.46 -3.83
C LEU A 48 1.67 -5.30 -3.84
N MET A 49 2.35 -5.94 -4.79
CA MET A 49 3.80 -5.87 -4.90
C MET A 49 4.26 -4.45 -5.19
N PHE A 50 3.57 -3.77 -6.11
CA PHE A 50 3.88 -2.37 -6.42
C PHE A 50 3.73 -1.45 -5.20
N VAL A 51 2.63 -1.57 -4.45
CA VAL A 51 2.40 -0.73 -3.25
C VAL A 51 3.42 -1.06 -2.15
N ASN A 52 3.80 -2.34 -1.99
CA ASN A 52 4.86 -2.74 -1.08
C ASN A 52 6.20 -2.09 -1.45
N ASP A 53 6.61 -2.17 -2.72
CA ASP A 53 7.84 -1.56 -3.20
C ASP A 53 7.81 -0.03 -3.06
N LEU A 54 6.64 0.59 -3.27
CA LEU A 54 6.42 2.01 -3.05
C LEU A 54 6.61 2.40 -1.57
N ALA A 55 6.12 1.60 -0.63
CA ALA A 55 6.32 1.83 0.80
C ALA A 55 7.81 1.76 1.19
N LYS A 56 8.57 0.83 0.59
CA LYS A 56 10.02 0.70 0.82
C LYS A 56 10.80 1.87 0.24
N SER A 57 10.56 2.17 -1.04
CA SER A 57 11.41 3.05 -1.85
C SER A 57 11.07 4.54 -1.74
N SER A 58 9.84 4.92 -1.39
CA SER A 58 9.45 6.33 -1.37
C SER A 58 10.31 7.15 -0.40
N VAL A 59 10.69 8.37 -0.75
CA VAL A 59 11.35 9.29 0.18
C VAL A 59 10.34 10.09 1.02
N HIS A 60 9.07 10.08 0.62
CA HIS A 60 8.01 10.88 1.23
C HIS A 60 7.26 10.07 2.28
N CYS A 61 7.36 10.47 3.55
CA CYS A 61 6.69 9.78 4.67
C CYS A 61 5.18 9.62 4.44
N ILE A 62 4.52 10.63 3.86
CA ILE A 62 3.08 10.61 3.58
C ILE A 62 2.68 9.49 2.62
N VAL A 63 3.55 9.16 1.66
CA VAL A 63 3.32 8.08 0.69
C VAL A 63 3.60 6.73 1.34
N LYS A 64 4.67 6.62 2.14
CA LYS A 64 4.95 5.40 2.92
C LYS A 64 3.79 5.03 3.84
N GLU A 65 3.32 5.99 4.63
CA GLU A 65 2.19 5.80 5.56
C GLU A 65 0.94 5.35 4.81
N ALA A 66 0.59 6.04 3.73
CA ALA A 66 -0.57 5.68 2.92
C ALA A 66 -0.42 4.28 2.28
N ALA A 67 0.78 3.93 1.81
CA ALA A 67 1.04 2.63 1.19
C ALA A 67 0.92 1.50 2.20
N LEU A 68 1.54 1.63 3.38
CA LEU A 68 1.41 0.63 4.45
C LEU A 68 -0.03 0.51 4.94
N PHE A 69 -0.76 1.63 5.07
CA PHE A 69 -2.18 1.60 5.44
C PHE A 69 -3.01 0.86 4.40
N THR A 70 -2.80 1.15 3.11
CA THR A 70 -3.48 0.47 2.01
C THR A 70 -3.18 -1.03 2.03
N LEU A 71 -1.93 -1.45 2.24
CA LEU A 71 -1.57 -2.88 2.35
C LEU A 71 -2.30 -3.55 3.52
N ALA A 72 -2.31 -2.92 4.70
CA ALA A 72 -2.99 -3.45 5.87
C ALA A 72 -4.49 -3.70 5.61
N VAL A 73 -5.19 -2.72 5.03
CA VAL A 73 -6.62 -2.83 4.69
C VAL A 73 -6.87 -3.93 3.66
N VAL A 74 -6.05 -3.99 2.61
CA VAL A 74 -6.24 -5.00 1.55
C VAL A 74 -5.98 -6.41 2.09
N MET A 75 -4.98 -6.59 2.96
CA MET A 75 -4.73 -7.85 3.68
C MET A 75 -5.90 -8.23 4.59
N GLU A 76 -6.45 -7.30 5.35
CA GLU A 76 -7.57 -7.56 6.26
C GLU A 76 -8.83 -7.97 5.49
N SER A 77 -9.07 -7.36 4.33
CA SER A 77 -10.26 -7.61 3.50
C SER A 77 -10.24 -8.93 2.71
N ASN A 78 -9.08 -9.58 2.55
CA ASN A 78 -8.93 -10.73 1.65
C ASN A 78 -7.80 -11.69 2.07
N VAL A 79 -8.15 -12.95 2.35
CA VAL A 79 -7.23 -13.98 2.85
C VAL A 79 -6.07 -14.28 1.89
N TYR A 80 -6.29 -14.19 0.59
CA TYR A 80 -5.22 -14.44 -0.37
C TYR A 80 -4.27 -13.25 -0.50
N CYS A 81 -4.77 -12.03 -0.33
CA CYS A 81 -3.92 -10.85 -0.20
C CYS A 81 -3.07 -10.93 1.07
N GLN A 82 -3.67 -11.36 2.20
CA GLN A 82 -2.94 -11.66 3.42
C GLN A 82 -1.85 -12.70 3.19
N GLN A 83 -2.18 -13.83 2.55
CA GLN A 83 -1.21 -14.88 2.24
C GLN A 83 -0.06 -14.40 1.35
N THR A 84 -0.34 -13.49 0.41
CA THR A 84 0.67 -12.91 -0.48
C THR A 84 1.64 -12.00 0.28
N LEU A 85 1.14 -11.24 1.26
CA LEU A 85 1.91 -10.22 1.95
C LEU A 85 2.52 -10.68 3.28
N CYS A 86 2.01 -11.72 3.93
CA CYS A 86 2.58 -12.28 5.16
C CYS A 86 3.89 -13.06 4.90
N THR A 87 4.94 -12.34 4.52
CA THR A 87 6.30 -12.83 4.28
C THR A 87 7.25 -12.32 5.37
N SER A 88 8.34 -13.05 5.64
CA SER A 88 9.37 -12.59 6.59
C SER A 88 9.90 -11.20 6.24
N GLU A 89 10.10 -10.96 4.94
CA GLU A 89 10.58 -9.69 4.41
C GLU A 89 9.67 -8.52 4.78
N LEU A 90 8.34 -8.65 4.63
CA LEU A 90 7.42 -7.58 5.01
C LEU A 90 7.51 -7.28 6.51
N PHE A 91 7.61 -8.31 7.36
CA PHE A 91 7.73 -8.09 8.81
C PHE A 91 9.07 -7.45 9.19
N GLU A 92 10.16 -7.82 8.55
CA GLU A 92 11.47 -7.18 8.73
C GLU A 92 11.42 -5.69 8.33
N ASP A 93 10.77 -5.38 7.21
CA ASP A 93 10.57 -4.00 6.76
C ASP A 93 9.71 -3.21 7.75
N LEU A 94 8.61 -3.78 8.26
CA LEU A 94 7.77 -3.15 9.27
C LEU A 94 8.54 -2.86 10.56
N ILE A 95 9.35 -3.82 11.04
CA ILE A 95 10.22 -3.63 12.21
C ILE A 95 11.20 -2.50 11.94
N PHE A 96 11.84 -2.47 10.76
CA PHE A 96 12.74 -1.39 10.37
C PHE A 96 12.02 -0.03 10.38
N PHE A 97 10.84 0.06 9.78
CA PHE A 97 10.05 1.29 9.74
C PHE A 97 9.66 1.78 11.14
N LEU A 98 9.24 0.89 12.04
CA LEU A 98 8.79 1.26 13.38
C LEU A 98 9.95 1.62 14.32
N THR A 99 11.10 0.97 14.17
CA THR A 99 12.27 1.19 15.04
C THR A 99 13.17 2.34 14.57
N ASN A 100 13.11 2.70 13.29
CA ASN A 100 13.93 3.79 12.75
C ASN A 100 13.56 5.14 13.40
N LYS A 101 14.58 5.81 13.96
CA LYS A 101 14.42 7.09 14.68
C LYS A 101 13.95 8.23 13.77
N ASN A 102 14.24 8.13 12.47
CA ASN A 102 13.86 9.13 11.47
C ASN A 102 12.46 8.87 10.87
N SER A 103 11.81 7.75 11.21
CA SER A 103 10.43 7.50 10.80
C SER A 103 9.48 8.48 11.46
N SER A 104 8.44 8.87 10.72
CA SER A 104 7.42 9.78 11.22
C SER A 104 6.73 9.23 12.48
N VAL A 105 6.28 10.14 13.34
CA VAL A 105 5.55 9.77 14.57
C VAL A 105 4.22 9.09 14.23
N ASN A 106 3.59 9.46 13.11
CA ASN A 106 2.34 8.83 12.65
C ASN A 106 2.54 7.36 12.31
N LEU A 107 3.63 7.01 11.62
CA LEU A 107 3.96 5.63 11.28
C LEU A 107 4.09 4.74 12.52
N LYS A 108 4.63 5.29 13.62
CA LYS A 108 4.81 4.57 14.90
C LYS A 108 3.53 4.46 15.73
N ARG A 109 2.47 5.16 15.34
CA ARG A 109 1.18 5.19 16.03
C ARG A 109 0.09 4.40 15.29
N MET A 110 0.37 3.93 14.09
CA MET A 110 -0.44 2.92 13.39
C MET A 110 -0.36 1.60 14.12
#